data_AF-A0A352UN34-F1
#
_entry.id   AF-A0A352UN34-F1
#
_cell.length_a   1.000
_cell.length_b   1.000
_cell.length_c   1.000
_cell.angle_alpha   90.00
_cell.angle_beta   90.00
_cell.angle_gamma   90.00
#
_symmetry.space_group_name_H-M   'P 1'
#
loop_
_entity.id
_entity.type
_entity.pdbx_description
1 polymer ?
#
loop_
_entity_poly.entity_id
_entity_poly.type
_entity_poly.pdbx_seq_one_letter_code
_entity_poly.pdbx_strand_id
1 'polypeptide(L)'
;EACDIWESDNLIIYGHHMQSSAMFGDLDYFASQAYWENHKFIQFDTVYEERTYEVVAAFYARVLYQNEEGFRYYRFIDAEDESAFNEYVDFIAENQCYDTGVGIEYGDRLLTLSTCAYHVENGRFAVVARLVPTAKRP
;
A
#
# COMPACT_ATOMS: atom_id res chain seq x y z
N GLU A 1 1.92 -12.44 -15.95
CA GLU A 1 0.48 -12.16 -16.09
C GLU A 1 -0.18 -12.64 -14.82
N ALA A 2 -0.55 -11.71 -13.93
CA ALA A 2 -1.17 -11.97 -12.63
C ALA A 2 -1.74 -10.64 -12.10
N CYS A 3 -2.72 -10.10 -12.83
CA CYS A 3 -3.47 -8.92 -12.42
C CYS A 3 -4.94 -9.30 -12.58
N ASP A 4 -5.39 -10.24 -11.75
CA ASP A 4 -6.80 -10.57 -11.64
C ASP A 4 -7.31 -9.95 -10.35
N ILE A 5 -8.17 -8.95 -10.50
CA ILE A 5 -8.63 -8.04 -9.42
C ILE A 5 -9.42 -8.82 -8.34
N TRP A 6 -9.78 -10.06 -8.64
CA TRP A 6 -10.63 -10.94 -7.85
C TRP A 6 -9.86 -11.93 -6.99
N GLU A 7 -8.70 -12.38 -7.47
CA GLU A 7 -7.90 -13.46 -6.87
C GLU A 7 -6.69 -12.93 -6.09
N SER A 8 -6.27 -11.68 -6.32
CA SER A 8 -5.04 -11.20 -5.68
C SER A 8 -5.20 -10.70 -4.25
N ASP A 9 -4.24 -11.07 -3.39
CA ASP A 9 -4.19 -10.66 -1.98
C ASP A 9 -3.82 -9.19 -1.82
N ASN A 10 -3.01 -8.65 -2.74
CA ASN A 10 -2.57 -7.27 -2.75
C ASN A 10 -2.67 -6.63 -4.14
N LEU A 11 -3.49 -5.58 -4.25
CA LEU A 11 -3.60 -4.78 -5.47
C LEU A 11 -2.59 -3.64 -5.44
N ILE A 12 -1.59 -3.69 -6.32
CA ILE A 12 -0.59 -2.62 -6.42
C ILE A 12 -0.97 -1.65 -7.54
N ILE A 13 -1.28 -0.41 -7.17
CA ILE A 13 -1.57 0.68 -8.10
C ILE A 13 -0.37 1.61 -8.16
N TYR A 14 0.17 1.80 -9.37
CA TYR A 14 1.24 2.74 -9.63
C TYR A 14 0.67 4.03 -10.19
N GLY A 15 0.96 5.15 -9.52
CA GLY A 15 0.61 6.48 -9.99
C GLY A 15 1.84 7.37 -10.16
N HIS A 16 1.87 8.15 -11.24
CA HIS A 16 2.91 9.17 -11.43
C HIS A 16 2.77 10.27 -10.36
N HIS A 17 3.87 10.58 -9.69
CA HIS A 17 3.97 11.77 -8.86
C HIS A 17 4.07 12.97 -9.81
N MET A 18 3.05 13.81 -9.90
CA MET A 18 3.06 15.02 -10.72
C MET A 18 3.10 16.24 -9.79
N GLN A 19 4.00 17.20 -10.07
CA GLN A 19 4.21 18.42 -9.28
C GLN A 19 2.96 19.32 -9.12
N SER A 20 1.86 19.03 -9.82
CA SER A 20 0.64 19.82 -9.82
C SER A 20 -0.40 19.40 -8.77
N SER A 21 -0.04 18.65 -7.73
CA SER A 21 -0.98 18.01 -6.79
C SER A 21 -2.06 17.17 -7.49
N ALA A 22 -1.79 16.72 -8.72
CA ALA A 22 -2.67 15.84 -9.47
C ALA A 22 -2.22 14.39 -9.25
N MET A 23 -3.18 13.46 -9.23
CA MET A 23 -2.94 12.03 -9.04
C MET A 23 -2.36 11.69 -7.66
N PHE A 24 -1.11 11.22 -7.61
CA PHE A 24 -0.48 10.65 -6.42
C PHE A 24 0.48 11.64 -5.73
N GLY A 25 0.44 12.92 -6.13
CA GLY A 25 1.25 13.99 -5.51
C GLY A 25 0.98 14.17 -4.02
N ASP A 26 -0.25 13.86 -3.57
CA ASP A 26 -0.65 13.98 -2.16
C ASP A 26 -0.28 12.74 -1.34
N LEU A 27 0.21 11.65 -1.95
CA LEU A 27 0.61 10.47 -1.20
C LEU A 27 1.75 10.79 -0.23
N ASP A 28 2.71 11.63 -0.62
CA ASP A 28 3.83 12.00 0.26
C ASP A 28 3.36 12.66 1.57
N TYR A 29 2.15 13.23 1.64
CA TYR A 29 1.60 13.76 2.89
C TYR A 29 1.27 12.67 3.91
N PHE A 30 1.03 11.43 3.47
CA PHE A 30 0.90 10.28 4.37
C PHE A 30 2.21 9.94 5.09
N ALA A 31 3.34 10.61 4.82
CA ALA A 31 4.50 10.53 5.71
C ALA A 31 4.24 11.24 7.07
N SER A 32 3.25 12.15 7.13
CA SER A 32 2.82 12.82 8.35
C SER A 32 1.66 12.08 9.02
N GLN A 33 1.87 11.67 10.27
CA GLN A 33 0.82 11.07 11.09
C GLN A 33 -0.45 11.94 11.17
N ALA A 34 -0.29 13.27 11.27
CA ALA A 34 -1.42 14.20 11.33
C ALA A 34 -2.26 14.20 10.04
N TYR A 35 -1.63 13.99 8.89
CA TYR A 35 -2.35 13.87 7.62
C TYR A 35 -3.16 12.57 7.58
N TRP A 36 -2.53 11.46 7.98
CA TRP A 36 -3.21 10.17 8.08
C TRP A 36 -4.38 10.19 9.07
N GLU A 37 -4.25 10.84 10.22
CA GLU A 37 -5.34 10.94 11.19
C GLU A 37 -6.60 11.58 10.60
N ASN A 38 -6.43 12.51 9.65
CA ASN A 38 -7.52 13.15 8.92
C ASN A 38 -7.95 12.41 7.64
N HIS A 39 -7.16 11.44 7.16
CA HIS A 39 -7.37 10.73 5.89
C HIS A 39 -7.17 9.21 6.03
N LYS A 40 -7.80 8.61 7.05
CA LYS A 40 -7.63 7.18 7.36
C LYS A 40 -8.19 6.22 6.32
N PHE A 41 -9.14 6.67 5.49
CA PHE A 41 -9.85 5.83 4.53
C PHE A 41 -9.59 6.26 3.10
N ILE A 42 -9.38 5.27 2.23
CA ILE A 42 -9.25 5.41 0.78
C ILE A 42 -10.45 4.73 0.13
N GLN A 43 -11.16 5.46 -0.71
CA GLN A 43 -12.23 4.89 -1.52
C GLN A 43 -11.66 4.46 -2.88
N PHE A 44 -11.88 3.19 -3.22
CA PHE A 44 -11.46 2.61 -4.49
C PHE A 44 -12.65 1.96 -5.16
N ASP A 45 -13.21 2.65 -6.16
CA ASP A 45 -14.39 2.21 -6.87
C ASP A 45 -13.99 1.66 -8.24
N THR A 46 -14.52 0.49 -8.56
CA THR A 46 -14.47 -0.07 -9.91
C THR A 46 -15.85 0.07 -10.54
N VAL A 47 -15.95 -0.22 -11.84
CA VAL A 47 -17.26 -0.29 -12.51
C VAL A 47 -18.19 -1.39 -11.95
N TYR A 48 -17.67 -2.28 -11.09
CA TYR A 48 -18.39 -3.41 -10.53
C TYR A 48 -18.77 -3.23 -9.05
N GLU A 49 -17.98 -2.48 -8.29
CA GLU A 49 -18.18 -2.34 -6.84
C GLU A 49 -17.45 -1.13 -6.26
N GLU A 50 -17.98 -0.64 -5.13
CA GLU A 50 -17.39 0.40 -4.31
C GLU A 50 -16.71 -0.26 -3.10
N ARG A 51 -15.41 -0.02 -2.92
CA ARG A 51 -14.63 -0.58 -1.81
C ARG A 51 -14.00 0.54 -0.99
N THR A 52 -14.05 0.40 0.33
CA THR A 52 -13.35 1.29 1.26
C THR A 52 -12.17 0.55 1.85
N TYR A 53 -10.99 1.17 1.81
CA TYR A 53 -9.76 0.66 2.38
C TYR A 53 -9.32 1.57 3.53
N GLU A 54 -8.85 1.00 4.63
CA GLU A 54 -8.26 1.72 5.77
C GLU A 54 -6.74 1.71 5.64
N VAL A 55 -6.10 2.87 5.74
CA VAL A 55 -4.65 3.01 5.63
C VAL A 55 -3.98 2.43 6.87
N VAL A 56 -3.18 1.39 6.66
CA VAL A 56 -2.48 0.66 7.71
C VAL A 56 -1.02 1.06 7.83
N ALA A 57 -0.39 1.49 6.74
CA ALA A 57 1.00 1.91 6.77
C ALA A 57 1.35 2.84 5.61
N ALA A 58 2.36 3.67 5.85
CA ALA A 58 2.97 4.53 4.84
C ALA A 58 4.49 4.50 5.04
N PHE A 59 5.24 4.25 3.97
CA PHE A 59 6.70 4.09 4.05
C PHE A 59 7.43 4.56 2.79
N TYR A 60 8.69 4.92 2.99
CA TYR A 60 9.64 5.11 1.90
C TYR A 60 10.33 3.79 1.59
N ALA A 61 10.35 3.42 0.32
CA ALA A 61 11.07 2.25 -0.17
C ALA A 61 11.98 2.65 -1.34
N ARG A 62 12.93 1.77 -1.67
CA ARG A 62 13.78 1.94 -2.85
C ARG A 62 13.49 0.83 -3.85
N VAL A 63 13.52 1.17 -5.14
CA VAL A 63 13.58 0.13 -6.18
C VAL A 63 14.97 -0.49 -6.13
N LEU A 64 15.03 -1.77 -5.77
CA LEU A 64 16.27 -2.53 -5.74
C LEU A 64 16.66 -2.95 -7.16
N TYR A 65 17.94 -2.83 -7.49
CA TYR A 65 18.47 -3.41 -8.73
C TYR A 65 18.38 -4.94 -8.68
N GLN A 66 18.42 -5.62 -9.84
CA GLN A 66 18.26 -7.08 -9.91
C GLN A 66 19.26 -7.84 -9.02
N ASN A 67 20.42 -7.23 -8.76
CA ASN A 67 21.55 -7.83 -8.06
C ASN A 67 21.59 -7.44 -6.58
N GLU A 68 20.64 -6.62 -6.12
CA GLU A 68 20.58 -6.16 -4.74
C GLU A 68 19.66 -7.07 -3.92
N GLU A 69 20.15 -7.44 -2.73
CA GLU A 69 19.39 -8.17 -1.72
C GLU A 69 18.44 -7.21 -0.99
N GLY A 70 17.25 -7.70 -0.67
CA GLY A 70 16.22 -6.95 0.06
C GLY A 70 14.81 -7.30 -0.38
N PHE A 71 13.85 -6.98 0.47
CA PHE A 71 12.45 -7.30 0.24
C PHE A 71 11.87 -6.41 -0.87
N ARG A 72 11.32 -7.04 -1.92
CA ARG A 72 10.77 -6.35 -3.09
C ARG A 72 9.26 -6.19 -2.92
N TYR A 73 8.84 -5.24 -2.10
CA TYR A 73 7.42 -4.97 -1.81
C TYR A 73 6.55 -4.83 -3.07
N TYR A 74 7.11 -4.30 -4.16
CA TYR A 74 6.44 -4.14 -5.46
C TYR A 74 6.18 -5.46 -6.22
N ARG A 75 6.61 -6.61 -5.68
CA ARG A 75 6.32 -7.95 -6.18
C ARG A 75 5.37 -8.74 -5.29
N PHE A 76 4.98 -8.20 -4.14
CA PHE A 76 4.04 -8.86 -3.24
C PHE A 76 2.62 -8.65 -3.76
N ILE A 77 2.19 -9.52 -4.68
CA ILE A 77 0.84 -9.51 -5.28
C ILE A 77 -0.04 -10.55 -4.59
N ASP A 78 0.50 -11.76 -4.39
CA ASP A 78 -0.16 -12.88 -3.73
C ASP A 78 0.78 -13.45 -2.67
N ALA A 79 0.24 -13.76 -1.49
CA ALA A 79 1.01 -14.45 -0.46
C ALA A 79 1.02 -15.95 -0.77
N GLU A 80 2.20 -16.53 -0.98
CA GLU A 80 2.30 -18.00 -1.19
C GLU A 80 1.85 -18.78 0.05
N ASP A 81 2.12 -18.24 1.24
CA ASP A 81 1.69 -18.77 2.53
C ASP A 81 1.68 -17.66 3.62
N GLU A 82 1.25 -18.02 4.82
CA GLU A 82 1.21 -17.14 5.99
C GLU A 82 2.60 -16.61 6.38
N SER A 83 3.68 -17.36 6.14
CA SER A 83 5.05 -16.91 6.43
C SER A 83 5.46 -15.79 5.47
N ALA A 84 5.19 -15.94 4.18
CA ALA A 84 5.45 -14.91 3.17
C ALA A 84 4.65 -13.63 3.45
N PHE A 85 3.41 -13.77 3.95
CA PHE A 85 2.62 -12.63 4.41
C PHE A 85 3.24 -11.95 5.63
N ASN A 86 3.63 -12.72 6.64
CA ASN A 86 4.27 -12.17 7.85
C ASN A 86 5.58 -11.45 7.51
N GLU A 87 6.39 -11.96 6.57
CA GLU A 87 7.57 -11.24 6.07
C GLU A 87 7.23 -9.87 5.46
N TYR A 88 6.08 -9.76 4.78
CA TYR A 88 5.61 -8.49 4.26
C TYR A 88 5.15 -7.54 5.39
N VAL A 89 4.43 -8.06 6.39
CA VAL A 89 4.02 -7.28 7.57
C VAL A 89 5.23 -6.75 8.32
N ASP A 90 6.23 -7.60 8.55
CA ASP A 90 7.48 -7.23 9.23
C ASP A 90 8.23 -6.17 8.42
N PHE A 91 8.35 -6.34 7.11
CA PHE A 91 8.97 -5.34 6.23
C PHE A 91 8.26 -3.98 6.33
N ILE A 92 6.92 -3.96 6.30
CA ILE A 92 6.14 -2.73 6.46
C ILE A 92 6.40 -2.12 7.85
N ALA A 93 6.35 -2.93 8.91
CA ALA A 93 6.51 -2.48 10.28
C ALA A 93 7.90 -1.86 10.54
N GLU A 94 8.93 -2.37 9.86
CA GLU A 94 10.30 -1.84 9.93
C GLU A 94 10.48 -0.53 9.14
N ASN A 95 9.69 -0.31 8.08
CA ASN A 95 9.86 0.82 7.17
C ASN A 95 8.78 1.92 7.32
N GLN A 96 7.71 1.67 8.07
CA GLN A 96 6.61 2.62 8.27
C GLN A 96 7.10 3.91 8.94
N CYS A 97 6.57 5.04 8.47
CA CYS A 97 6.92 6.35 9.03
C CYS A 97 6.39 6.54 10.46
N TYR A 98 5.30 5.87 10.81
CA TYR A 98 4.66 5.87 12.13
C TYR A 98 3.77 4.63 12.26
N ASP A 99 3.47 4.24 13.49
CA ASP A 99 2.53 3.16 13.80
C ASP A 99 1.10 3.70 13.75
N THR A 100 0.26 3.09 12.92
CA THR A 100 -1.17 3.42 12.82
C THR A 100 -2.02 2.75 13.91
N GLY A 101 -1.48 1.72 14.57
CA GLY A 101 -2.22 0.81 15.45
C GLY A 101 -3.19 -0.11 14.72
N VAL A 102 -3.20 -0.08 13.38
CA VAL A 102 -4.09 -0.89 12.54
C VAL A 102 -3.30 -2.07 11.99
N GLY A 103 -3.53 -3.27 12.55
CA GLY A 103 -2.89 -4.49 12.11
C GLY A 103 -3.46 -5.03 10.79
N ILE A 104 -2.69 -5.85 10.09
CA ILE A 104 -3.11 -6.64 8.93
C ILE A 104 -2.93 -8.13 9.25
N GLU A 105 -3.90 -8.95 8.86
CA GLU A 105 -3.89 -10.39 9.12
C GLU A 105 -3.88 -11.17 7.81
N TYR A 106 -3.34 -12.40 7.85
CA TYR A 106 -3.33 -13.28 6.68
C TYR A 106 -4.76 -13.54 6.18
N GLY A 107 -4.99 -13.30 4.88
CA GLY A 107 -6.31 -13.35 4.25
C GLY A 107 -7.01 -11.98 4.13
N ASP A 108 -6.46 -10.92 4.71
CA ASP A 108 -6.89 -9.56 4.42
C ASP A 108 -6.56 -9.18 2.96
N ARG A 109 -7.50 -8.47 2.32
CA ARG A 109 -7.26 -7.89 0.99
C ARG A 109 -6.58 -6.53 1.13
N LEU A 110 -5.41 -6.39 0.54
CA LEU A 110 -4.57 -5.19 0.62
C LEU A 110 -4.63 -4.37 -0.68
N LEU A 111 -4.41 -3.07 -0.53
CA LEU A 111 -4.26 -2.11 -1.60
C LEU A 111 -2.97 -1.32 -1.34
N THR A 112 -2.01 -1.44 -2.26
CA THR A 112 -0.75 -0.73 -2.18
C THR A 112 -0.72 0.37 -3.25
N LEU A 113 -0.71 1.63 -2.83
CA LEU A 113 -0.52 2.78 -3.69
C LEU A 113 0.95 3.16 -3.72
N SER A 114 1.59 3.07 -4.89
CA SER A 114 3.02 3.31 -5.06
C SER A 114 3.26 4.50 -5.98
N THR A 115 4.06 5.47 -5.52
CA THR A 115 4.47 6.63 -6.31
C THR A 115 5.97 6.88 -6.26
N CYS A 116 6.49 7.66 -7.20
CA CYS A 116 7.91 8.01 -7.25
C CYS A 116 8.21 9.10 -6.22
N ALA A 117 9.17 8.86 -5.33
CA ALA A 117 9.66 9.87 -4.39
C ALA A 117 10.85 10.60 -5.03
N TYR A 118 10.63 11.80 -5.56
CA TYR A 118 11.68 12.59 -6.25
C TYR A 118 12.81 13.07 -5.34
N HIS A 119 12.65 12.95 -4.03
CA HIS A 119 13.64 13.34 -3.03
C HIS A 119 14.83 12.37 -2.95
N VAL A 120 14.72 11.15 -3.50
CA VAL A 120 15.76 10.11 -3.44
C VAL A 120 15.89 9.41 -4.79
N GLU A 121 17.13 9.17 -5.24
CA GLU A 121 17.39 8.41 -6.47
C GLU A 121 16.84 6.98 -6.33
N ASN A 122 15.91 6.58 -7.21
CA ASN A 122 15.11 5.34 -7.12
C ASN A 122 14.21 5.22 -5.88
N GLY A 123 13.93 6.33 -5.19
CA GLY A 123 12.98 6.41 -4.10
C GLY A 123 11.55 6.20 -4.58
N ARG A 124 10.79 5.44 -3.81
CA ARG A 124 9.35 5.30 -3.94
C ARG A 124 8.70 5.56 -2.60
N PHE A 125 7.52 6.14 -2.66
CA PHE A 125 6.65 6.24 -1.51
C PHE A 125 5.48 5.29 -1.71
N ALA A 126 5.21 4.45 -0.71
CA ALA A 126 4.16 3.47 -0.76
C ALA A 126 3.22 3.64 0.43
N VAL A 127 1.92 3.57 0.16
CA VAL A 127 0.87 3.54 1.17
C VAL A 127 0.13 2.22 1.02
N VAL A 128 0.02 1.49 2.13
CA VAL A 128 -0.70 0.22 2.20
C VAL A 128 -1.99 0.46 2.95
N ALA A 129 -3.09 -0.05 2.40
CA ALA A 129 -4.40 0.02 2.98
C ALA A 129 -5.08 -1.35 2.93
N ARG A 130 -5.85 -1.67 3.97
CA ARG A 130 -6.61 -2.92 4.12
C ARG A 130 -8.06 -2.70 3.73
N LEU A 131 -8.67 -3.63 3.00
CA LEU A 131 -10.09 -3.59 2.69
C LEU A 131 -10.91 -3.63 3.98
N VAL A 132 -11.73 -2.61 4.20
CA VAL A 132 -12.72 -2.62 5.27
C VAL A 132 -13.89 -3.47 4.78
N PRO A 133 -14.22 -4.59 5.46
CA PRO A 133 -15.42 -5.34 5.13
C PRO A 133 -16.60 -4.40 5.32
N THR A 134 -17.29 -4.04 4.24
CA THR A 134 -18.58 -3.38 4.34
C THR A 134 -19.49 -4.34 5.07
N ALA A 135 -19.76 -4.06 6.35
CA ALA A 135 -20.79 -4.77 7.09
C ALA A 135 -22.04 -4.75 6.20
N LYS A 136 -22.52 -5.94 5.79
CA LYS A 136 -23.83 -6.06 5.14
C LYS A 136 -24.78 -5.24 6.01
N ARG A 137 -25.31 -4.14 5.47
CA ARG A 137 -26.39 -3.42 6.15
C ARG A 137 -27.46 -4.46 6.47
N PRO A 138 -27.87 -4.60 7.75
CA PRO A 138 -28.94 -5.51 8.12
C PRO A 138 -30.23 -5.18 7.38
#